data_AF-A0A0F9ABV4-F1
#
_entry.id   AF-A0A0F9ABV4-F1
#
_cell.length_a   1.000
_cell.length_b   1.000
_cell.length_c   1.000
_cell.angle_alpha   90.00
_cell.angle_beta   90.00
_cell.angle_gamma   90.00
#
_symmetry.space_group_name_H-M   'P 1'
#
loop_
_entity.id
_entity.type
_entity.pdbx_description
1 polymer ?
#
loop_
_entity_poly.entity_id
_entity_poly.type
_entity_poly.pdbx_seq_one_letter_code
_entity_poly.pdbx_strand_id
1 'polypeptide(L)'
;MTLGTELETVRDEVKRTVTMAEVVRMCGLSDPKRGKIRSIFNPAERTPSLHLYDYDWYDFSTGQGGDQIAFVQEARGVSYRQALEILGRGMPLAVRPRERFANDMPYEPPDFTARFQNLIESEDVDQWEELVQGKWPYLQLVDLFALGCKVTDTQGLWVPHWVPDLDGTHYVRGIKVRHLDGGKSAITGSVFTVGLYRPTPARRPTSHALVTEGESDAWVMAKMLDSRDVTVYGLPSGASTLKDRYLDELTGYSTVTVVFDDDEPGLDAANWFLENRPSVNVIEAPGGRVAEAAATGWNL
;
A
#
# COMPACT_ATOMS: atom_id res chain seq x y z
N MET A 1 4.54 33.49 -3.32
CA MET A 1 3.42 32.66 -3.81
C MET A 1 3.71 31.23 -3.40
N THR A 2 2.77 30.58 -2.72
CA THR A 2 2.90 29.20 -2.23
C THR A 2 2.78 28.19 -3.36
N LEU A 3 3.56 27.10 -3.32
CA LEU A 3 3.64 26.06 -4.37
C LEU A 3 2.29 25.45 -4.80
N GLY A 4 1.30 25.41 -3.89
CA GLY A 4 -0.05 24.92 -4.22
C GLY A 4 -0.73 25.76 -5.30
N THR A 5 -0.48 27.07 -5.31
CA THR A 5 -1.10 28.02 -6.24
C THR A 5 -0.55 27.89 -7.66
N GLU A 6 0.70 27.45 -7.82
CA GLU A 6 1.35 27.32 -9.13
C GLU A 6 0.95 26.01 -9.85
N LEU A 7 0.83 24.90 -9.11
CA LEU A 7 0.31 23.63 -9.64
C LEU A 7 -1.15 23.73 -10.07
N GLU A 8 -1.97 24.43 -9.29
CA GLU A 8 -3.35 24.73 -9.67
C GLU A 8 -3.42 25.56 -10.93
N THR A 9 -2.54 26.57 -11.07
CA THR A 9 -2.46 27.41 -12.26
C THR A 9 -2.05 26.60 -13.50
N VAL A 10 -1.06 25.71 -13.40
CA VAL A 10 -0.64 24.84 -14.51
C VAL A 10 -1.69 23.79 -14.84
N ARG A 11 -2.34 23.20 -13.84
CA ARG A 11 -3.50 22.32 -14.06
C ARG A 11 -4.57 23.03 -14.86
N ASP A 12 -4.96 24.22 -14.42
CA ASP A 12 -6.05 24.98 -15.04
C ASP A 12 -5.66 25.41 -16.45
N GLU A 13 -4.39 25.77 -16.68
CA GLU A 13 -3.88 26.09 -18.00
C GLU A 13 -3.83 24.86 -18.92
N VAL A 14 -3.37 23.71 -18.43
CA VAL A 14 -3.36 22.44 -19.19
C VAL A 14 -4.78 22.06 -19.58
N LYS A 15 -5.72 22.07 -18.63
CA LYS A 15 -7.13 21.75 -18.89
C LYS A 15 -7.78 22.70 -19.90
N ARG A 16 -7.32 23.95 -19.95
CA ARG A 16 -7.83 24.98 -20.87
C ARG A 16 -7.18 24.96 -22.25
N THR A 17 -5.92 24.52 -22.35
CA THR A 17 -5.10 24.78 -23.56
C THR A 17 -4.51 23.54 -24.22
N VAL A 18 -4.43 22.39 -23.55
CA VAL A 18 -3.82 21.19 -24.12
C VAL A 18 -4.92 20.25 -24.60
N THR A 19 -4.91 19.93 -25.90
CA THR A 19 -5.91 19.06 -26.51
C THR A 19 -5.50 17.58 -26.44
N MET A 20 -6.47 16.66 -26.45
CA MET A 20 -6.16 15.22 -26.47
C MET A 20 -5.34 14.80 -27.69
N ALA A 21 -5.50 15.47 -28.83
CA ALA A 21 -4.68 15.21 -30.02
C ALA A 21 -3.20 15.56 -29.80
N GLU A 22 -2.89 16.52 -28.92
CA GLU A 22 -1.51 16.82 -28.51
C GLU A 22 -1.01 15.83 -27.46
N VAL A 23 -1.86 15.48 -26.49
CA VAL A 23 -1.56 14.47 -25.46
C VAL A 23 -1.12 13.15 -26.08
N VAL A 24 -1.89 12.63 -27.05
CA VAL A 24 -1.62 11.35 -27.72
C VAL A 24 -0.27 11.37 -28.46
N ARG A 25 0.05 12.49 -29.12
CA ARG A 25 1.35 12.66 -29.78
C ARG A 25 2.51 12.71 -28.77
N MET A 26 2.34 13.40 -27.64
CA MET A 26 3.32 13.43 -26.54
C MET A 26 3.53 12.05 -25.91
N CYS A 27 2.49 11.21 -25.89
CA CYS A 27 2.58 9.82 -25.44
C CYS A 27 3.21 8.87 -26.47
N GLY A 28 3.58 9.35 -27.67
CA GLY A 28 4.17 8.50 -28.73
C GLY A 28 3.17 7.50 -29.31
N LEU A 29 1.87 7.78 -29.18
CA LEU A 29 0.81 6.95 -29.73
C LEU A 29 0.50 7.36 -31.17
N SER A 30 -0.20 6.48 -31.89
CA SER A 30 -0.61 6.75 -33.26
C SER A 30 -1.58 7.93 -33.34
N ASP A 31 -1.44 8.77 -34.38
CA ASP A 31 -2.34 9.89 -34.59
C ASP A 31 -3.82 9.45 -34.66
N PRO A 32 -4.73 10.21 -34.04
CA PRO A 32 -6.14 9.86 -34.05
C PRO A 32 -6.74 9.93 -35.44
N LYS A 33 -7.44 8.86 -35.84
CA LYS A 33 -8.22 8.81 -37.07
C LYS A 33 -9.68 9.05 -36.72
N ARG A 34 -10.26 10.16 -37.20
CA ARG A 34 -11.64 10.59 -36.88
C ARG A 34 -11.89 10.69 -35.35
N GLY A 35 -10.92 11.23 -34.60
CA GLY A 35 -11.02 11.38 -33.15
C GLY A 35 -10.94 10.07 -32.37
N LYS A 36 -10.36 9.01 -32.95
CA LYS A 36 -10.22 7.72 -32.28
C LYS A 36 -8.81 7.15 -32.43
N ILE A 37 -8.35 6.49 -31.38
CA ILE A 37 -7.14 5.66 -31.37
C ILE A 37 -7.46 4.28 -30.85
N ARG A 38 -6.46 3.39 -30.90
CA ARG A 38 -6.61 2.12 -30.23
C ARG A 38 -6.58 2.27 -28.72
N SER A 39 -7.35 1.44 -28.02
CA SER A 39 -7.28 1.38 -26.56
C SER A 39 -5.86 1.10 -26.09
N ILE A 40 -5.42 1.87 -25.10
CA ILE A 40 -4.15 1.64 -24.38
C ILE A 40 -4.31 0.58 -23.27
N PHE A 41 -5.56 0.22 -22.95
CA PHE A 41 -5.92 -0.74 -21.90
C PHE A 41 -6.27 -2.11 -22.49
N ASN A 42 -6.77 -2.14 -23.72
CA ASN A 42 -7.14 -3.35 -24.43
C ASN A 42 -6.30 -3.53 -25.69
N PRO A 43 -5.08 -4.11 -25.59
CA PRO A 43 -4.20 -4.30 -26.74
C PRO A 43 -4.74 -5.31 -27.76
N ALA A 44 -5.73 -6.13 -27.39
CA ALA A 44 -6.34 -7.14 -28.24
C ALA A 44 -7.43 -6.60 -29.19
N GLU A 45 -7.77 -5.31 -29.09
CA GLU A 45 -8.83 -4.75 -29.92
C GLU A 45 -8.48 -4.71 -31.41
N ARG A 46 -9.50 -4.94 -32.25
CA ARG A 46 -9.35 -4.91 -33.71
C ARG A 46 -9.76 -3.57 -34.32
N THR A 47 -10.66 -2.86 -33.66
CA THR A 47 -11.23 -1.59 -34.10
C THR A 47 -10.99 -0.53 -33.03
N PRO A 48 -10.46 0.66 -33.38
CA PRO A 48 -10.27 1.78 -32.45
C PRO A 48 -11.51 2.09 -31.63
N SER A 49 -11.42 1.87 -30.31
CA SER A 49 -12.53 2.07 -29.36
C SER A 49 -12.32 3.24 -28.40
N LEU A 50 -11.10 3.76 -28.32
CA LEU A 50 -10.77 4.91 -27.49
C LEU A 50 -11.07 6.19 -28.26
N HIS A 51 -12.13 6.86 -27.83
CA HIS A 51 -12.58 8.13 -28.36
C HIS A 51 -11.86 9.28 -27.67
N LEU A 52 -11.34 10.20 -28.47
CA LEU A 52 -10.73 11.44 -28.05
C LEU A 52 -11.65 12.59 -28.42
N TYR A 53 -12.09 13.32 -27.41
CA TYR A 53 -12.72 14.63 -27.57
C TYR A 53 -11.63 15.70 -27.47
N ASP A 54 -12.03 16.98 -27.45
CA ASP A 54 -11.04 18.06 -27.46
C ASP A 54 -10.14 18.04 -26.20
N TYR A 55 -10.71 17.72 -25.03
CA TYR A 55 -10.03 17.84 -23.73
C TYR A 55 -10.19 16.62 -22.81
N ASP A 56 -10.99 15.64 -23.21
CA ASP A 56 -11.29 14.44 -22.45
C ASP A 56 -11.36 13.21 -23.37
N TRP A 57 -11.35 12.03 -22.77
CA TRP A 57 -11.34 10.78 -23.50
C TRP A 57 -12.23 9.75 -22.84
N TYR A 58 -12.68 8.80 -23.65
CA TYR A 58 -13.46 7.66 -23.19
C TYR A 58 -13.15 6.43 -24.03
N ASP A 59 -12.80 5.34 -23.37
CA ASP A 59 -12.58 4.03 -23.97
C ASP A 59 -13.86 3.19 -23.89
N PHE A 60 -14.53 3.01 -25.03
CA PHE A 60 -15.75 2.22 -25.10
C PHE A 60 -15.53 0.71 -24.95
N SER A 61 -14.28 0.22 -25.01
CA SER A 61 -13.98 -1.19 -24.78
C SER A 61 -13.84 -1.55 -23.30
N THR A 62 -13.42 -0.60 -22.47
CA THR A 62 -13.18 -0.82 -21.02
C THR A 62 -14.12 -0.01 -20.12
N GLY A 63 -14.81 0.98 -20.67
CA GLY A 63 -15.66 1.90 -19.92
C GLY A 63 -14.89 2.99 -19.16
N GLN A 64 -13.56 3.02 -19.28
CA GLN A 64 -12.70 4.01 -18.63
C GLN A 64 -12.73 5.35 -19.38
N GLY A 65 -12.52 6.44 -18.65
CA GLY A 65 -12.43 7.77 -19.22
C GLY A 65 -11.80 8.75 -18.25
N GLY A 66 -11.44 9.93 -18.76
CA GLY A 66 -10.80 10.95 -17.95
C GLY A 66 -10.41 12.19 -18.75
N ASP A 67 -9.69 13.08 -18.10
CA ASP A 67 -9.14 14.28 -18.72
C ASP A 67 -7.72 14.02 -19.29
N GLN A 68 -7.11 15.07 -19.83
CA GLN A 68 -5.76 15.01 -20.42
C GLN A 68 -4.70 14.51 -19.45
N ILE A 69 -4.82 14.88 -18.17
CA ILE A 69 -3.82 14.56 -17.14
C ILE A 69 -3.95 13.09 -16.77
N ALA A 70 -5.18 12.63 -16.51
CA ALA A 70 -5.47 11.23 -16.27
C ALA A 70 -4.96 10.34 -17.42
N PHE A 71 -5.17 10.75 -18.67
CA PHE A 71 -4.68 9.99 -19.83
C PHE A 71 -3.16 9.77 -19.80
N VAL A 72 -2.37 10.81 -19.45
CA VAL A 72 -0.90 10.69 -19.39
C VAL A 72 -0.45 9.81 -18.24
N GLN A 73 -1.13 9.89 -17.08
CA GLN A 73 -0.86 9.00 -15.96
C GLN A 73 -1.02 7.54 -16.35
N GLU A 74 -2.13 7.20 -17.01
CA GLU A 74 -2.43 5.84 -17.46
C GLU A 74 -1.51 5.39 -18.59
N ALA A 75 -1.31 6.22 -19.62
CA ALA A 75 -0.51 5.85 -20.79
C ALA A 75 0.99 5.71 -20.51
N ARG A 76 1.50 6.33 -19.43
CA ARG A 76 2.93 6.35 -19.09
C ARG A 76 3.25 5.74 -17.72
N GLY A 77 2.26 5.40 -16.90
CA GLY A 77 2.47 4.93 -15.53
C GLY A 77 3.14 5.97 -14.63
N VAL A 78 2.73 7.25 -14.74
CA VAL A 78 3.37 8.38 -14.04
C VAL A 78 2.42 9.05 -13.04
N SER A 79 2.99 9.75 -12.06
CA SER A 79 2.20 10.53 -11.08
C SER A 79 1.54 11.77 -11.71
N TYR A 80 0.49 12.28 -11.06
CA TYR A 80 -0.24 13.49 -11.46
C TYR A 80 0.67 14.70 -11.74
N ARG A 81 1.70 14.92 -10.91
CA ARG A 81 2.67 16.00 -11.11
C ARG A 81 3.52 15.80 -12.35
N GLN A 82 4.02 14.58 -12.56
CA GLN A 82 4.81 14.24 -13.74
C GLN A 82 3.97 14.38 -15.03
N ALA A 83 2.68 14.00 -14.96
CA ALA A 83 1.74 14.24 -16.06
C ALA A 83 1.58 15.74 -16.36
N LEU A 84 1.43 16.60 -15.35
CA LEU A 84 1.38 18.05 -15.54
C LEU A 84 2.68 18.64 -16.11
N GLU A 85 3.84 18.10 -15.74
CA GLU A 85 5.14 18.51 -16.29
C GLU A 85 5.27 18.12 -17.76
N ILE A 86 4.79 16.94 -18.16
CA ILE A 86 4.73 16.50 -19.56
C ILE A 86 3.79 17.40 -20.36
N LEU A 87 2.63 17.76 -19.79
CA LEU A 87 1.58 18.48 -20.49
C LEU A 87 1.76 20.00 -20.52
N GLY A 88 2.49 20.59 -19.56
CA GLY A 88 2.71 22.03 -19.42
C GLY A 88 3.50 22.71 -20.54
N ARG A 89 3.71 22.05 -21.69
CA ARG A 89 4.31 22.59 -22.93
C ARG A 89 5.62 23.37 -22.75
N GLY A 90 6.48 22.95 -21.83
CA GLY A 90 7.74 23.66 -21.59
C GLY A 90 7.57 25.05 -20.97
N MET A 91 6.40 25.37 -20.38
CA MET A 91 6.39 26.35 -19.29
C MET A 91 7.35 25.81 -18.23
N PRO A 92 8.37 26.59 -17.85
CA PRO A 92 9.18 26.24 -16.72
C PRO A 92 8.29 26.43 -15.49
N LEU A 93 7.52 25.39 -15.14
CA LEU A 93 7.53 24.98 -13.75
C LEU A 93 9.01 25.02 -13.37
N ALA A 94 9.37 25.68 -12.28
CA ALA A 94 10.72 25.61 -11.75
C ALA A 94 11.01 24.16 -11.30
N VAL A 95 11.05 23.24 -12.27
CA VAL A 95 11.78 22.01 -12.31
C VAL A 95 13.21 22.49 -12.41
N ARG A 96 13.71 22.86 -11.24
CA ARG A 96 14.98 22.32 -10.79
C ARG A 96 15.07 20.91 -11.38
N PRO A 97 15.92 20.66 -12.39
CA PRO A 97 16.12 19.29 -12.88
C PRO A 97 16.30 18.47 -11.62
N ARG A 98 15.68 17.30 -11.53
CA ARG A 98 16.25 16.32 -10.61
C ARG A 98 17.58 15.86 -11.22
N GLU A 99 18.57 16.76 -11.30
CA GLU A 99 19.83 16.45 -10.64
C GLU A 99 19.40 15.83 -9.32
N ARG A 100 19.90 14.65 -8.97
CA ARG A 100 19.92 14.28 -7.55
C ARG A 100 20.40 15.54 -6.85
N PHE A 101 19.52 16.32 -6.25
CA PHE A 101 19.98 17.44 -5.48
C PHE A 101 20.79 16.71 -4.43
N ALA A 102 22.09 17.00 -4.39
CA ALA A 102 22.89 16.73 -3.21
C ALA A 102 22.33 17.47 -1.98
N ASN A 103 21.16 18.16 -2.10
CA ASN A 103 20.30 18.71 -1.07
C ASN A 103 18.79 18.49 -1.30
N ASP A 104 18.37 17.50 -2.12
CA ASP A 104 17.11 16.81 -1.90
C ASP A 104 17.54 15.92 -0.76
N MET A 105 17.16 16.25 0.47
CA MET A 105 17.15 15.19 1.47
C MET A 105 16.40 14.05 0.78
N PRO A 106 17.00 12.85 0.63
CA PRO A 106 16.21 11.67 0.34
C PRO A 106 14.98 11.78 1.24
N TYR A 107 13.78 11.48 0.75
CA TYR A 107 12.70 11.23 1.70
C TYR A 107 13.20 10.03 2.52
N GLU A 108 13.84 10.36 3.64
CA GLU A 108 14.37 9.43 4.59
C GLU A 108 13.13 9.01 5.34
N PRO A 109 12.67 7.77 5.16
CA PRO A 109 11.53 7.30 5.90
C PRO A 109 11.83 7.54 7.38
N PRO A 110 10.88 8.07 8.15
CA PRO A 110 11.12 8.42 9.54
C PRO A 110 11.69 7.21 10.28
N ASP A 111 12.64 7.44 11.17
CA ASP A 111 13.17 6.40 12.04
C ASP A 111 12.65 6.60 13.47
N PHE A 112 11.66 5.80 13.83
CA PHE A 112 11.10 5.75 15.18
C PHE A 112 11.75 4.67 16.04
N THR A 113 12.82 4.01 15.59
CA THR A 113 13.42 2.86 16.27
C THR A 113 13.84 3.20 17.70
N ALA A 114 14.60 4.28 17.88
CA ALA A 114 15.01 4.73 19.21
C ALA A 114 13.81 5.14 20.08
N ARG A 115 12.80 5.79 19.50
CA ARG A 115 11.57 6.17 20.22
C ARG A 115 10.81 4.95 20.70
N PHE A 116 10.73 3.92 19.88
CA PHE A 116 10.03 2.67 20.20
C PHE A 116 10.80 1.83 21.23
N GLN A 117 12.12 1.70 21.04
CA GLN A 117 12.97 0.89 21.91
C GLN A 117 13.10 1.47 23.32
N ASN A 118 13.23 2.80 23.44
CA ASN A 118 13.38 3.50 24.73
C ASN A 118 12.05 3.83 25.41
N LEU A 119 10.94 3.27 24.93
CA LEU A 119 9.64 3.50 25.52
C LEU A 119 9.58 2.94 26.95
N ILE A 120 8.99 3.71 27.86
CA ILE A 120 8.66 3.24 29.21
C ILE A 120 7.39 2.40 29.11
N GLU A 121 7.58 1.10 29.32
CA GLU A 121 6.49 0.14 29.31
C GLU A 121 5.69 0.24 30.62
N SER A 122 4.37 0.11 30.53
CA SER A 122 3.51 0.06 31.73
C SER A 122 3.67 -1.28 32.42
N GLU A 123 3.76 -1.25 33.75
CA GLU A 123 3.62 -2.46 34.58
C GLU A 123 2.15 -2.82 34.81
N ASP A 124 1.23 -1.84 34.70
CA ASP A 124 -0.21 -2.04 34.78
C ASP A 124 -0.75 -2.43 33.40
N VAL A 125 -1.07 -3.71 33.24
CA VAL A 125 -1.48 -4.32 31.97
C VAL A 125 -2.78 -5.12 32.06
N ASP A 126 -3.43 -5.20 33.23
CA ASP A 126 -4.60 -6.05 33.45
C ASP A 126 -5.75 -5.74 32.47
N GLN A 127 -6.03 -4.44 32.26
CA GLN A 127 -7.05 -4.00 31.30
C GLN A 127 -6.69 -4.36 29.85
N TRP A 128 -5.40 -4.47 29.54
CA TRP A 128 -4.93 -4.88 28.23
C TRP A 128 -5.06 -6.39 28.01
N GLU A 129 -4.85 -7.20 29.05
CA GLU A 129 -5.09 -8.63 28.96
C GLU A 129 -6.56 -8.93 28.64
N GLU A 130 -7.49 -8.29 29.36
CA GLU A 130 -8.92 -8.42 29.12
C GLU A 130 -9.30 -7.96 27.70
N LEU A 131 -8.80 -6.79 27.27
CA LEU A 131 -9.08 -6.27 25.93
C LEU A 131 -8.55 -7.18 24.83
N VAL A 132 -7.31 -7.66 24.94
CA VAL A 132 -6.70 -8.55 23.95
C VAL A 132 -7.48 -9.86 23.86
N GLN A 133 -7.80 -10.47 25.00
CA GLN A 133 -8.56 -11.72 25.02
C GLN A 133 -9.98 -11.56 24.46
N GLY A 134 -10.64 -10.42 24.75
CA GLY A 134 -11.97 -10.13 24.22
C GLY A 134 -11.98 -9.83 22.72
N LYS A 135 -10.95 -9.16 22.20
CA LYS A 135 -10.89 -8.69 20.81
C LYS A 135 -10.25 -9.68 19.85
N TRP A 136 -9.24 -10.40 20.31
CA TRP A 136 -8.50 -11.39 19.54
C TRP A 136 -8.35 -12.66 20.37
N PRO A 137 -9.40 -13.50 20.50
CA PRO A 137 -9.44 -14.59 21.47
C PRO A 137 -8.37 -15.67 21.28
N TYR A 138 -7.73 -15.75 20.11
CA TYR A 138 -6.60 -16.63 19.85
C TYR A 138 -5.27 -16.11 20.43
N LEU A 139 -5.20 -14.82 20.76
CA LEU A 139 -4.02 -14.14 21.25
C LEU A 139 -4.13 -13.86 22.76
N GLN A 140 -2.99 -13.88 23.41
CA GLN A 140 -2.76 -13.37 24.75
C GLN A 140 -1.87 -12.12 24.64
N LEU A 141 -1.90 -11.25 25.65
CA LEU A 141 -1.08 -10.04 25.64
C LEU A 141 0.43 -10.37 25.51
N VAL A 142 0.89 -11.45 26.15
CA VAL A 142 2.27 -11.94 26.04
C VAL A 142 2.67 -12.31 24.59
N ASP A 143 1.72 -12.76 23.76
CA ASP A 143 2.00 -13.02 22.35
C ASP A 143 2.30 -11.71 21.62
N LEU A 144 1.55 -10.65 21.89
CA LEU A 144 1.79 -9.34 21.29
C LEU A 144 3.15 -8.77 21.71
N PHE A 145 3.57 -9.01 22.96
CA PHE A 145 4.92 -8.66 23.44
C PHE A 145 6.00 -9.46 22.71
N ALA A 146 5.80 -10.75 22.48
CA ALA A 146 6.71 -11.58 21.69
C ALA A 146 6.81 -11.11 20.21
N LEU A 147 5.74 -10.54 19.67
CA LEU A 147 5.70 -9.87 18.35
C LEU A 147 6.21 -8.42 18.40
N GLY A 148 6.76 -8.00 19.53
CA GLY A 148 7.41 -6.70 19.69
C GLY A 148 6.45 -5.54 19.88
N CYS A 149 5.18 -5.75 20.20
CA CYS A 149 4.29 -4.67 20.65
C CYS A 149 4.60 -4.29 22.10
N LYS A 150 4.21 -3.07 22.51
CA LYS A 150 4.45 -2.57 23.88
C LYS A 150 3.22 -1.85 24.42
N VAL A 151 2.90 -2.07 25.70
CA VAL A 151 1.94 -1.21 26.41
C VAL A 151 2.68 -0.06 27.07
N THR A 152 2.19 1.16 26.91
CA THR A 152 2.81 2.37 27.48
C THR A 152 2.10 2.83 28.75
N ASP A 153 2.78 3.62 29.58
CA ASP A 153 2.19 4.38 30.71
C ASP A 153 0.99 5.27 30.34
N THR A 154 0.95 5.79 29.10
CA THR A 154 -0.22 6.50 28.54
C THR A 154 -1.39 5.59 28.17
N GLN A 155 -1.36 4.32 28.59
CA GLN A 155 -2.37 3.29 28.34
C GLN A 155 -2.68 3.08 26.85
N GLY A 156 -1.66 3.16 25.99
CA GLY A 156 -1.75 2.78 24.58
C GLY A 156 -0.98 1.48 24.30
N LEU A 157 -1.51 0.60 23.45
CA LEU A 157 -0.78 -0.52 22.87
C LEU A 157 -0.12 -0.05 21.57
N TRP A 158 1.20 0.09 21.62
CA TRP A 158 2.03 0.51 20.49
C TRP A 158 2.44 -0.68 19.64
N VAL A 159 2.15 -0.58 18.35
CA VAL A 159 2.41 -1.59 17.32
C VAL A 159 3.45 -1.02 16.35
N PRO A 160 4.70 -1.51 16.37
CA PRO A 160 5.76 -0.99 15.51
C PRO A 160 5.67 -1.55 14.09
N HIS A 161 5.77 -0.69 13.08
CA HIS A 161 5.87 -1.07 11.68
C HIS A 161 7.35 -1.11 11.25
N TRP A 162 7.95 -2.29 11.36
CA TRP A 162 9.33 -2.54 10.99
C TRP A 162 9.48 -2.76 9.49
N VAL A 163 10.40 -2.04 8.85
CA VAL A 163 10.70 -2.17 7.42
C VAL A 163 12.21 -2.26 7.24
N PRO A 164 12.72 -3.24 6.45
CA PRO A 164 14.14 -3.30 6.10
C PRO A 164 14.54 -2.16 5.17
N ASP A 165 15.73 -1.61 5.37
CA ASP A 165 16.40 -0.77 4.40
C ASP A 165 17.20 -1.61 3.38
N LEU A 166 17.82 -0.96 2.40
CA LEU A 166 18.58 -1.62 1.32
C LEU A 166 19.75 -2.48 1.83
N ASP A 167 20.31 -2.14 3.00
CA ASP A 167 21.38 -2.89 3.65
C ASP A 167 20.87 -4.06 4.51
N GLY A 168 19.54 -4.23 4.62
CA GLY A 168 18.88 -5.24 5.44
C GLY A 168 18.66 -4.82 6.90
N THR A 169 19.11 -3.62 7.30
CA THR A 169 18.84 -3.07 8.63
C THR A 169 17.35 -2.74 8.75
N HIS A 170 16.70 -3.21 9.82
CA HIS A 170 15.28 -2.96 10.03
C HIS A 170 15.07 -1.73 10.91
N TYR A 171 14.19 -0.85 10.47
CA TYR A 171 13.82 0.38 11.17
C TYR A 171 12.32 0.44 11.42
N VAL A 172 11.91 1.04 12.54
CA VAL A 172 10.50 1.35 12.79
C VAL A 172 10.13 2.60 11.99
N ARG A 173 9.35 2.44 10.92
CA ARG A 173 8.93 3.56 10.05
C ARG A 173 7.58 4.16 10.45
N GLY A 174 6.85 3.49 11.32
CA GLY A 174 5.62 4.01 11.88
C GLY A 174 5.23 3.24 13.13
N ILE A 175 4.40 3.87 13.96
CA ILE A 175 3.86 3.25 15.18
C ILE A 175 2.36 3.49 15.19
N LYS A 176 1.58 2.42 15.11
CA LYS A 176 0.14 2.47 15.36
C LYS A 176 -0.11 2.34 16.85
N VAL A 177 -1.14 3.03 17.34
CA VAL A 177 -1.54 2.97 18.76
C VAL A 177 -2.99 2.52 18.82
N ARG A 178 -3.24 1.46 19.58
CA ARG A 178 -4.58 1.06 20.02
C ARG A 178 -4.80 1.63 21.41
N HIS A 179 -6.04 2.03 21.70
CA HIS A 179 -6.46 2.58 22.98
C HIS A 179 -7.46 1.65 23.66
N LEU A 180 -7.54 1.70 25.00
CA LEU A 180 -8.45 0.87 25.80
C LEU A 180 -9.92 1.14 25.48
N ASP A 181 -10.26 2.36 25.04
CA ASP A 181 -11.60 2.75 24.59
C ASP A 181 -11.98 2.19 23.19
N GLY A 182 -11.10 1.38 22.59
CA GLY A 182 -11.25 0.85 21.24
C GLY A 182 -10.76 1.79 20.13
N GLY A 183 -10.35 3.00 20.49
CA GLY A 183 -9.78 4.00 19.60
C GLY A 183 -8.51 3.51 18.89
N LYS A 184 -8.28 4.07 17.71
CA LYS A 184 -7.11 3.78 16.86
C LYS A 184 -6.46 5.10 16.48
N SER A 185 -5.14 5.18 16.62
CA SER A 185 -4.35 6.33 16.17
C SER A 185 -2.97 5.88 15.68
N ALA A 186 -2.14 6.83 15.26
CA ALA A 186 -0.75 6.61 14.93
C ALA A 186 0.10 7.75 15.46
N ILE A 187 1.37 7.46 15.79
CA ILE A 187 2.31 8.49 16.18
C ILE A 187 2.53 9.44 15.01
N THR A 188 2.43 10.75 15.26
CA THR A 188 2.63 11.79 14.25
C THR A 188 3.92 11.59 13.48
N GLY A 189 3.82 11.59 12.15
CA GLY A 189 4.95 11.34 11.24
C GLY A 189 5.14 9.87 10.86
N SER A 190 4.37 8.93 11.43
CA SER A 190 4.41 7.52 11.03
C SER A 190 4.09 7.32 9.55
N VAL A 191 4.83 6.44 8.89
CA VAL A 191 4.58 6.05 7.50
C VAL A 191 4.49 4.54 7.38
N PHE A 192 3.38 4.10 6.77
CA PHE A 192 2.99 2.69 6.68
C PHE A 192 2.98 2.17 5.24
N THR A 193 3.13 3.06 4.26
CA THR A 193 3.16 2.72 2.83
C THR A 193 4.57 2.43 2.33
N VAL A 194 5.55 2.33 3.24
CA VAL A 194 6.95 2.06 2.94
C VAL A 194 7.30 0.57 2.94
N GLY A 195 6.40 -0.28 3.41
CA GLY A 195 6.46 -1.70 3.12
C GLY A 195 5.33 -2.50 3.74
N LEU A 196 5.36 -3.82 3.61
CA LEU A 196 4.39 -4.69 4.26
C LEU A 196 4.60 -4.72 5.78
N TYR A 197 3.52 -4.83 6.55
CA TYR A 197 3.66 -5.00 8.00
C TYR A 197 4.21 -6.39 8.31
N ARG A 198 5.26 -6.45 9.13
CA ARG A 198 5.91 -7.70 9.53
C ARG A 198 5.94 -7.84 11.05
N PRO A 199 5.20 -8.80 11.64
CA PRO A 199 5.14 -8.96 13.10
C PRO A 199 6.40 -9.59 13.69
N THR A 200 7.21 -10.30 12.88
CA THR A 200 8.46 -10.94 13.32
C THR A 200 9.67 -10.48 12.48
N PRO A 201 10.05 -9.19 12.54
CA PRO A 201 11.10 -8.62 11.68
C PRO A 201 12.48 -9.25 11.89
N ALA A 202 12.77 -9.72 13.10
CA ALA A 202 14.05 -10.35 13.44
C ALA A 202 14.21 -11.75 12.82
N ARG A 203 13.11 -12.40 12.43
CA ARG A 203 13.14 -13.70 11.77
C ARG A 203 13.70 -13.53 10.36
N ARG A 204 14.54 -14.44 9.87
CA ARG A 204 14.99 -14.37 8.47
C ARG A 204 13.83 -14.69 7.52
N PRO A 205 13.70 -13.97 6.40
CA PRO A 205 12.80 -14.36 5.33
C PRO A 205 13.01 -15.82 4.95
N THR A 206 11.91 -16.55 4.77
CA THR A 206 11.90 -17.96 4.39
C THR A 206 11.56 -18.12 2.91
N SER A 207 11.38 -19.34 2.44
CA SER A 207 10.94 -19.60 1.06
C SER A 207 9.44 -19.36 0.82
N HIS A 208 8.65 -19.22 1.89
CA HIS A 208 7.19 -19.07 1.86
C HIS A 208 6.75 -17.77 2.53
N ALA A 209 5.94 -16.97 1.86
CA ALA A 209 5.28 -15.80 2.44
C ALA A 209 3.78 -16.06 2.60
N LEU A 210 3.21 -15.52 3.68
CA LEU A 210 1.78 -15.44 3.89
C LEU A 210 1.40 -13.98 4.15
N VAL A 211 0.45 -13.45 3.41
CA VAL A 211 -0.03 -12.07 3.54
C VAL A 211 -1.48 -12.08 4.05
N THR A 212 -1.74 -11.27 5.06
CA THR A 212 -3.07 -11.10 5.66
C THR A 212 -3.58 -9.67 5.47
N GLU A 213 -4.87 -9.45 5.70
CA GLU A 213 -5.51 -8.17 5.43
C GLU A 213 -5.04 -7.06 6.36
N GLY A 214 -4.68 -7.37 7.61
CA GLY A 214 -4.30 -6.38 8.60
C GLY A 214 -3.31 -6.88 9.63
N GLU A 215 -2.92 -5.99 10.54
CA GLU A 215 -1.94 -6.33 11.58
C GLU A 215 -2.43 -7.42 12.54
N SER A 216 -3.71 -7.40 12.90
CA SER A 216 -4.26 -8.38 13.84
C SER A 216 -4.25 -9.79 13.29
N ASP A 217 -4.58 -9.95 12.01
CA ASP A 217 -4.57 -11.24 11.35
C ASP A 217 -3.13 -11.72 11.17
N ALA A 218 -2.21 -10.81 10.88
CA ALA A 218 -0.78 -11.11 10.86
C ALA A 218 -0.28 -11.61 12.23
N TRP A 219 -0.77 -11.08 13.35
CA TRP A 219 -0.41 -11.59 14.69
C TRP A 219 -0.92 -13.00 14.93
N VAL A 220 -2.18 -13.25 14.60
CA VAL A 220 -2.81 -14.58 14.70
C VAL A 220 -2.03 -15.59 13.88
N MET A 221 -1.72 -15.25 12.62
CA MET A 221 -0.98 -16.11 11.71
C MET A 221 0.47 -16.30 12.15
N ALA A 222 1.12 -15.26 12.68
CA ALA A 222 2.49 -15.39 13.21
C ALA A 222 2.55 -16.35 14.39
N LYS A 223 1.58 -16.29 15.32
CA LYS A 223 1.47 -17.24 16.44
C LYS A 223 1.17 -18.65 15.94
N MET A 224 0.17 -18.80 15.07
CA MET A 224 -0.27 -20.08 14.54
C MET A 224 0.85 -20.81 13.79
N LEU A 225 1.66 -20.07 13.03
CA LEU A 225 2.71 -20.59 12.16
C LEU A 225 4.12 -20.47 12.75
N ASP A 226 4.26 -20.20 14.06
CA ASP A 226 5.57 -19.91 14.66
C ASP A 226 6.58 -21.05 14.43
N SER A 227 6.12 -22.31 14.46
CA SER A 227 6.93 -23.50 14.21
C SER A 227 7.15 -23.84 12.73
N ARG A 228 6.54 -23.10 11.79
CA ARG A 228 6.58 -23.38 10.34
C ARG A 228 7.56 -22.46 9.63
N ASP A 229 8.10 -22.88 8.48
CA ASP A 229 9.02 -22.07 7.66
C ASP A 229 8.29 -21.01 6.80
N VAL A 230 7.50 -20.14 7.44
CA VAL A 230 6.68 -19.13 6.76
C VAL A 230 6.99 -17.73 7.29
N THR A 231 7.14 -16.77 6.38
CA THR A 231 7.19 -15.35 6.73
C THR A 231 5.80 -14.75 6.63
N VAL A 232 5.29 -14.21 7.74
CA VAL A 232 3.95 -13.61 7.80
C VAL A 232 4.03 -12.11 7.58
N TYR A 233 3.09 -11.59 6.82
CA TYR A 233 2.88 -10.18 6.51
C TYR A 233 1.42 -9.78 6.74
N GLY A 234 1.19 -8.50 7.00
CA GLY A 234 -0.13 -7.88 6.96
C GLY A 234 -0.14 -6.65 6.05
N LEU A 235 -1.29 -6.36 5.42
CA LEU A 235 -1.43 -5.09 4.69
C LEU A 235 -1.50 -3.94 5.71
N PRO A 236 -0.56 -3.00 5.65
CA PRO A 236 -0.38 -2.00 6.71
C PRO A 236 -1.47 -0.92 6.69
N SER A 237 -2.40 -0.94 5.75
CA SER A 237 -3.53 0.00 5.65
C SER A 237 -4.81 -0.69 5.17
N GLY A 238 -4.92 -2.01 5.39
CA GLY A 238 -6.07 -2.82 4.97
C GLY A 238 -6.10 -3.13 3.48
N ALA A 239 -7.09 -3.93 3.09
CA ALA A 239 -7.29 -4.42 1.73
C ALA A 239 -7.51 -3.33 0.67
N SER A 240 -8.07 -2.17 1.04
CA SER A 240 -8.37 -1.09 0.09
C SER A 240 -7.16 -0.22 -0.32
N THR A 241 -5.97 -0.44 0.26
CA THR A 241 -4.77 0.41 0.03
C THR A 241 -3.60 -0.39 -0.51
N LEU A 242 -3.80 -1.08 -1.64
CA LEU A 242 -2.78 -1.88 -2.32
C LEU A 242 -1.77 -1.00 -3.07
N LYS A 243 -0.54 -1.49 -3.18
CA LYS A 243 0.59 -0.81 -3.82
C LYS A 243 1.48 -1.84 -4.49
N ASP A 244 1.96 -1.55 -5.70
CA ASP A 244 2.84 -2.44 -6.46
C ASP A 244 4.10 -2.84 -5.70
N ARG A 245 4.66 -1.92 -4.89
CA ARG A 245 5.82 -2.19 -4.03
C ARG A 245 5.64 -3.38 -3.09
N TYR A 246 4.41 -3.72 -2.72
CA TYR A 246 4.14 -4.87 -1.86
C TYR A 246 4.42 -6.18 -2.61
N LEU A 247 4.26 -6.20 -3.94
CA LEU A 247 4.66 -7.33 -4.79
C LEU A 247 6.18 -7.41 -4.92
N ASP A 248 6.88 -6.28 -4.96
CA ASP A 248 8.35 -6.24 -4.99
C ASP A 248 8.95 -6.95 -3.77
N GLU A 249 8.41 -6.69 -2.57
CA GLU A 249 8.81 -7.37 -1.33
C GLU A 249 8.56 -8.88 -1.37
N LEU A 250 7.61 -9.34 -2.17
CA LEU A 250 7.23 -10.74 -2.30
C LEU A 250 7.97 -11.47 -3.44
N THR A 251 8.78 -10.76 -4.24
CA THR A 251 9.45 -11.31 -5.42
C THR A 251 10.45 -12.42 -5.07
N GLY A 252 11.09 -12.35 -3.90
CA GLY A 252 12.06 -13.34 -3.44
C GLY A 252 11.48 -14.66 -2.93
N TYR A 253 10.15 -14.76 -2.79
CA TYR A 253 9.49 -15.94 -2.23
C TYR A 253 9.10 -16.94 -3.31
N SER A 254 9.37 -18.23 -3.05
CA SER A 254 8.98 -19.34 -3.93
C SER A 254 7.47 -19.54 -3.93
N THR A 255 6.85 -19.40 -2.76
CA THR A 255 5.42 -19.55 -2.56
C THR A 255 4.89 -18.32 -1.84
N VAL A 256 3.80 -17.75 -2.35
CA VAL A 256 3.07 -16.67 -1.68
C VAL A 256 1.64 -17.14 -1.48
N THR A 257 1.16 -17.02 -0.25
CA THR A 257 -0.22 -17.31 0.12
C THR A 257 -0.87 -16.03 0.62
N VAL A 258 -2.12 -15.77 0.25
CA VAL A 258 -2.93 -14.69 0.81
C VAL A 258 -4.10 -15.27 1.58
N VAL A 259 -4.42 -14.65 2.72
CA VAL A 259 -5.53 -15.00 3.59
C VAL A 259 -6.19 -13.70 4.04
N PHE A 260 -7.26 -13.29 3.36
CA PHE A 260 -8.01 -12.06 3.66
C PHE A 260 -9.37 -12.39 4.25
N ASP A 261 -10.04 -11.39 4.82
CA ASP A 261 -11.41 -11.58 5.29
C ASP A 261 -12.33 -11.83 4.07
N ASP A 262 -13.40 -12.59 4.28
CA ASP A 262 -14.44 -12.92 3.29
C ASP A 262 -15.47 -11.78 3.23
N ASP A 263 -14.97 -10.60 2.90
CA ASP A 263 -15.76 -9.42 2.61
C ASP A 263 -15.34 -8.81 1.26
N GLU A 264 -16.10 -7.82 0.77
CA GLU A 264 -15.85 -7.21 -0.53
C GLU A 264 -14.42 -6.65 -0.65
N PRO A 265 -13.90 -5.86 0.31
CA PRO A 265 -12.49 -5.45 0.31
C PRO A 265 -11.49 -6.61 0.25
N GLY A 266 -11.68 -7.65 1.08
CA GLY A 266 -10.78 -8.80 1.13
C GLY A 266 -10.77 -9.58 -0.17
N LEU A 267 -11.93 -9.80 -0.79
CA LEU A 267 -12.06 -10.45 -2.10
C LEU A 267 -11.41 -9.62 -3.21
N ASP A 268 -11.61 -8.31 -3.22
CA ASP A 268 -10.97 -7.40 -4.17
C ASP A 268 -9.45 -7.44 -4.04
N ALA A 269 -8.93 -7.48 -2.82
CA ALA A 269 -7.49 -7.60 -2.59
C ALA A 269 -6.95 -8.96 -3.04
N ALA A 270 -7.67 -10.06 -2.77
CA ALA A 270 -7.26 -11.39 -3.23
C ALA A 270 -7.19 -11.46 -4.77
N ASN A 271 -8.20 -10.89 -5.45
CA ASN A 271 -8.24 -10.79 -6.90
C ASN A 271 -7.07 -9.95 -7.44
N TRP A 272 -6.78 -8.80 -6.82
CA TRP A 272 -5.63 -7.98 -7.20
C TRP A 272 -4.31 -8.76 -7.11
N PHE A 273 -4.11 -9.57 -6.06
CA PHE A 273 -2.94 -10.44 -5.95
C PHE A 273 -2.90 -11.53 -7.02
N LEU A 274 -4.04 -12.15 -7.36
CA LEU A 274 -4.14 -13.15 -8.43
C LEU A 274 -3.80 -12.56 -9.80
N GLU A 275 -4.30 -11.35 -10.09
CA GLU A 275 -4.05 -10.65 -11.35
C GLU A 275 -2.56 -10.27 -11.52
N ASN A 276 -1.94 -9.76 -10.45
CA ASN A 276 -0.57 -9.24 -10.51
C ASN A 276 0.49 -10.30 -10.13
N ARG A 277 0.09 -11.42 -9.53
CA ARG A 277 0.94 -12.57 -9.23
C ARG A 277 0.13 -13.88 -9.37
N PRO A 278 -0.01 -14.42 -10.60
CA PRO A 278 -0.84 -15.61 -10.86
C PRO A 278 -0.46 -16.89 -10.12
N SER A 279 0.74 -16.95 -9.51
CA SER A 279 1.21 -18.08 -8.70
C SER A 279 0.84 -17.96 -7.22
N VAL A 280 0.08 -16.94 -6.81
CA VAL A 280 -0.38 -16.78 -5.43
C VAL A 280 -1.43 -17.84 -5.08
N ASN A 281 -1.33 -18.42 -3.89
CA ASN A 281 -2.36 -19.28 -3.33
C ASN A 281 -3.33 -18.43 -2.51
N VAL A 282 -4.63 -18.55 -2.75
CA VAL A 282 -5.65 -17.91 -1.91
C VAL A 282 -6.22 -18.96 -0.97
N ILE A 283 -6.27 -18.66 0.32
CA ILE A 283 -6.91 -19.50 1.33
C ILE A 283 -8.03 -18.70 1.99
N GLU A 284 -9.22 -19.28 2.02
CA GLU A 284 -10.38 -18.73 2.72
C GLU A 284 -10.36 -19.18 4.18
N ALA A 285 -10.46 -18.23 5.11
CA ALA A 285 -10.59 -18.54 6.53
C ALA A 285 -12.02 -19.03 6.83
N PRO A 286 -12.21 -20.17 7.54
CA PRO A 286 -13.54 -20.63 7.92
C PRO A 286 -14.31 -19.59 8.73
N GLY A 287 -15.55 -19.30 8.34
CA GLY A 287 -16.35 -18.25 8.98
C GLY A 287 -16.00 -16.83 8.53
N GLY A 288 -15.08 -16.69 7.57
CA GLY A 288 -14.82 -15.46 6.82
C GLY A 288 -13.83 -14.51 7.47
N ARG A 289 -13.32 -14.75 8.68
CA ARG A 289 -12.36 -13.84 9.33
C ARG A 289 -11.25 -14.60 10.03
N VAL A 290 -10.01 -14.22 9.78
CA VAL A 290 -8.83 -14.98 10.25
C VAL A 290 -8.80 -15.13 11.77
N ALA A 291 -8.98 -14.03 12.50
CA ALA A 291 -8.94 -14.05 13.97
C ALA A 291 -10.07 -14.89 14.58
N GLU A 292 -11.27 -14.87 13.98
CA GLU A 292 -12.43 -15.62 14.45
C GLU A 292 -12.27 -17.11 14.13
N ALA A 293 -11.82 -17.43 12.91
CA ALA A 293 -11.50 -18.79 12.49
C ALA A 293 -10.50 -19.45 13.46
N ALA A 294 -9.39 -18.77 13.75
CA ALA A 294 -8.37 -19.27 14.67
C ALA A 294 -8.93 -19.52 16.09
N ALA A 295 -9.79 -18.63 16.58
CA ALA A 295 -10.45 -18.79 17.89
C ALA A 295 -11.36 -20.03 17.96
N THR A 296 -11.90 -20.48 16.82
CA THR A 296 -12.72 -21.70 16.73
C THR A 296 -11.91 -22.99 16.50
N GLY A 297 -10.57 -22.89 16.50
CA GLY A 297 -9.67 -24.04 16.35
C GLY A 297 -9.18 -24.30 14.92
N TRP A 298 -9.43 -23.38 13.98
CA TRP A 298 -8.81 -23.46 12.65
C TRP A 298 -7.29 -23.31 12.74
N ASN A 299 -6.57 -24.07 11.91
CA ASN A 299 -5.11 -24.08 11.87
C ASN A 299 -4.62 -24.43 10.44
N LEU A 300 -3.43 -23.94 10.08
CA LEU A 300 -2.79 -24.06 8.76
C LEU A 300 -1.56 -24.98 8.73
#